data_AF-A0A2V2UM48-F1
#
_entry.id   AF-A0A2V2UM48-F1
#
_cell.length_a   1.000
_cell.length_b   1.000
_cell.length_c   1.000
_cell.angle_alpha   90.00
_cell.angle_beta   90.00
_cell.angle_gamma   90.00
#
_symmetry.space_group_name_H-M   'P 1'
#
loop_
_entity.id
_entity.type
_entity.pdbx_description
1 polymer ?
#
loop_
_entity_poly.entity_id
_entity_poly.type
_entity_poly.pdbx_seq_one_letter_code
_entity_poly.pdbx_strand_id
1 'polypeptide(L)'
;MWRELYTSACADSAVTPRGELLALEGGTVRLCGNTFGRFHQRVTDDEVVALSETCARLPLVAELHLEYNEVSSRGATALADAMRNGFRSLQYLDLSHNAIDAEGANALAAAATNHEALSTLLLRSNPIGGACGPFMERLLQSDDGGNSSLLATLDIENTEQDTKSLVHIARGLARNSTLTTLNLGRPLMNNPDDVVCVVRHLALALKENTTLQTLGMSHFNITDDDLRLLCSSLRSSAVVCLSLKGNKLSQDSGETLATLLTQRADFISLDVTANRLRDVGAVSLASAVALHPGLRALHIGSNTIGGRGISAIAKAVETNTSLTSLRLWGNDFSDESVAELYALRGKIDSLPEKDISFYVVDGRPMLARE
;
A
#
# COMPACT_ATOMS: atom_id res chain seq x y z
N MET A 1 -10.09 -1.80 -36.61
CA MET A 1 -8.86 -1.12 -36.17
C MET A 1 -8.18 -1.82 -34.99
N TRP A 2 -8.64 -1.72 -33.73
CA TRP A 2 -7.97 -2.39 -32.59
C TRP A 2 -7.76 -3.89 -32.82
N ARG A 3 -8.84 -4.62 -33.13
CA ARG A 3 -8.80 -6.07 -33.36
C ARG A 3 -7.77 -6.49 -34.41
N GLU A 4 -7.68 -5.75 -35.51
CA GLU A 4 -6.76 -6.05 -36.62
C GLU A 4 -5.31 -5.77 -36.21
N LEU A 5 -5.07 -4.62 -35.55
CA LEU A 5 -3.74 -4.26 -35.04
C LEU A 5 -3.24 -5.27 -34.01
N TYR A 6 -4.08 -5.62 -33.04
CA TYR A 6 -3.74 -6.60 -32.00
C TYR A 6 -3.48 -7.97 -32.60
N THR A 7 -4.31 -8.42 -33.56
CA THR A 7 -4.08 -9.70 -34.25
C THR A 7 -2.75 -9.70 -35.01
N SER A 8 -2.40 -8.58 -35.66
CA SER A 8 -1.11 -8.43 -36.34
C SER A 8 0.06 -8.50 -35.35
N ALA A 9 0.02 -7.71 -34.27
CA ALA A 9 1.08 -7.70 -33.26
C ALA A 9 1.27 -9.06 -32.59
N CYS A 10 0.17 -9.80 -32.37
CA CYS A 10 0.24 -11.18 -31.88
C CYS A 10 0.93 -12.11 -32.87
N ALA A 11 0.65 -11.98 -34.18
CA ALA A 11 1.32 -12.76 -35.20
C ALA A 11 2.82 -12.46 -35.26
N ASP A 12 3.20 -11.17 -35.15
CA ASP A 12 4.59 -10.72 -35.11
C ASP A 12 5.34 -11.25 -33.88
N SER A 13 4.64 -11.37 -32.74
CA SER A 13 5.16 -11.94 -31.48
C SER A 13 4.98 -13.45 -31.35
N ALA A 14 4.48 -14.14 -32.38
CA ALA A 14 4.20 -15.58 -32.38
C ALA A 14 3.28 -16.07 -31.24
N VAL A 15 2.33 -15.24 -30.80
CA VAL A 15 1.35 -15.57 -29.76
C VAL A 15 -0.08 -15.66 -30.31
N THR A 16 -0.93 -16.42 -29.64
CA THR A 16 -2.35 -16.50 -30.01
C THR A 16 -3.11 -15.31 -29.43
N PRO A 17 -3.87 -14.53 -30.24
CA PRO A 17 -4.64 -13.41 -29.71
C PRO A 17 -5.65 -13.85 -28.65
N ARG A 18 -5.69 -13.15 -27.52
CA ARG A 18 -6.68 -13.42 -26.47
C ARG A 18 -8.06 -12.91 -26.87
N GLY A 19 -9.08 -13.75 -26.65
CA GLY A 19 -10.47 -13.41 -26.94
C GLY A 19 -10.95 -12.14 -26.23
N GLU A 20 -10.51 -11.93 -24.99
CA GLU A 20 -10.90 -10.74 -24.21
C GLU A 20 -10.32 -9.45 -24.78
N LEU A 21 -9.10 -9.50 -25.33
CA LEU A 21 -8.47 -8.36 -25.98
C LEU A 21 -9.03 -8.11 -27.39
N LEU A 22 -9.45 -9.17 -28.11
CA LEU A 22 -10.14 -9.02 -29.39
C LEU A 22 -11.54 -8.41 -29.26
N ALA A 23 -12.16 -8.56 -28.09
CA ALA A 23 -13.46 -8.03 -27.73
C ALA A 23 -13.36 -6.81 -26.80
N LEU A 24 -12.22 -6.10 -26.80
CA LEU A 24 -12.01 -4.95 -25.93
C LEU A 24 -13.06 -3.85 -26.22
N GLU A 25 -13.88 -3.58 -25.22
CA GLU A 25 -14.83 -2.48 -25.17
C GLU A 25 -14.41 -1.52 -24.06
N GLY A 26 -14.06 -0.28 -24.42
CA GLY A 26 -13.54 0.72 -23.47
C GLY A 26 -12.02 0.67 -23.29
N GLY A 27 -11.54 1.34 -22.24
CA GLY A 27 -10.11 1.54 -21.98
C GLY A 27 -9.51 0.66 -20.88
N THR A 28 -10.26 -0.29 -20.32
CA THR A 28 -9.77 -1.12 -19.21
C THR A 28 -9.48 -2.54 -19.68
N VAL A 29 -8.23 -2.97 -19.49
CA VAL A 29 -7.77 -4.33 -19.76
C VAL A 29 -7.50 -5.04 -18.43
N ARG A 30 -8.22 -6.15 -18.19
CA ARG A 30 -8.04 -6.99 -17.00
C ARG A 30 -7.63 -8.40 -17.37
N LEU A 31 -6.36 -8.72 -17.13
CA LEU A 31 -5.77 -10.04 -17.39
C LEU A 31 -5.10 -10.59 -16.12
N CYS A 32 -5.75 -10.44 -14.97
CA CYS A 32 -5.25 -10.86 -13.66
C CYS A 32 -5.03 -12.39 -13.61
N GLY A 33 -3.81 -12.84 -13.32
CA GLY A 33 -3.44 -14.26 -13.36
C GLY A 33 -3.80 -15.07 -12.11
N ASN A 34 -4.34 -14.43 -11.06
CA ASN A 34 -4.83 -15.07 -9.83
C ASN A 34 -6.28 -15.58 -9.91
N THR A 35 -6.80 -15.78 -11.11
CA THR A 35 -8.13 -16.36 -11.33
C THR A 35 -8.03 -17.85 -11.63
N PHE A 36 -9.05 -18.63 -11.23
CA PHE A 36 -9.08 -20.08 -11.48
C PHE A 36 -8.87 -20.43 -12.97
N GLY A 37 -9.46 -19.65 -13.88
CA GLY A 37 -9.33 -19.86 -15.32
C GLY A 37 -7.94 -19.52 -15.89
N ARG A 38 -7.22 -18.56 -15.31
CA ARG A 38 -5.92 -18.10 -15.83
C ARG A 38 -4.72 -18.73 -15.14
N PHE A 39 -4.92 -19.54 -14.10
CA PHE A 39 -3.82 -20.16 -13.37
C PHE A 39 -2.86 -20.95 -14.28
N HIS A 40 -3.37 -21.58 -15.33
CA HIS A 40 -2.58 -22.32 -16.34
C HIS A 40 -2.38 -21.56 -17.67
N GLN A 41 -2.79 -20.29 -17.74
CA GLN A 41 -2.75 -19.45 -18.94
C GLN A 41 -2.37 -18.00 -18.60
N ARG A 42 -1.38 -17.86 -17.70
CA ARG A 42 -0.84 -16.57 -17.30
C ARG A 42 -0.30 -15.81 -18.50
N VAL A 43 -0.37 -14.49 -18.43
CA VAL A 43 0.16 -13.61 -19.48
C VAL A 43 1.69 -13.69 -19.46
N THR A 44 2.27 -13.94 -20.63
CA THR A 44 3.72 -14.02 -20.83
C THR A 44 4.29 -12.72 -21.41
N ASP A 45 5.61 -12.57 -21.41
CA ASP A 45 6.29 -11.42 -22.01
C ASP A 45 5.91 -11.19 -23.48
N ASP A 46 5.81 -12.25 -24.30
CA ASP A 46 5.50 -12.11 -25.73
C ASP A 46 4.09 -11.55 -25.97
N GLU A 47 3.15 -11.90 -25.09
CA GLU A 47 1.81 -11.32 -25.11
C GLU A 47 1.80 -9.87 -24.65
N VAL A 48 2.63 -9.52 -23.66
CA VAL A 48 2.82 -8.13 -23.22
C VAL A 48 3.47 -7.30 -24.33
N VAL A 49 4.43 -7.84 -25.08
CA VAL A 49 5.04 -7.16 -26.24
C VAL A 49 3.98 -6.84 -27.28
N ALA A 50 3.20 -7.84 -27.72
CA ALA A 50 2.12 -7.63 -28.68
C ALA A 50 1.08 -6.59 -28.22
N LEU A 51 0.71 -6.63 -26.92
CA LEU A 51 -0.19 -5.65 -26.34
C LEU A 51 0.44 -4.25 -26.32
N SER A 52 1.71 -4.14 -25.93
CA SER A 52 2.46 -2.88 -25.85
C SER A 52 2.56 -2.19 -27.20
N GLU A 53 2.90 -2.95 -28.25
CA GLU A 53 2.95 -2.44 -29.63
C GLU A 53 1.58 -1.94 -30.11
N THR A 54 0.53 -2.69 -29.80
CA THR A 54 -0.85 -2.31 -30.14
C THR A 54 -1.23 -1.00 -29.45
N CYS A 55 -0.96 -0.90 -28.15
CA CYS A 55 -1.24 0.26 -27.31
C CYS A 55 -0.43 1.51 -27.72
N ALA A 56 0.82 1.34 -28.17
CA ALA A 56 1.64 2.44 -28.67
C ALA A 56 1.06 3.06 -29.96
N ARG A 57 0.49 2.22 -30.84
CA ARG A 57 -0.10 2.65 -32.12
C ARG A 57 -1.53 3.14 -31.99
N LEU A 58 -2.28 2.58 -31.04
CA LEU A 58 -3.68 2.90 -30.80
C LEU A 58 -3.92 3.00 -29.28
N PRO A 59 -3.64 4.17 -28.67
CA PRO A 59 -3.71 4.38 -27.22
C PRO A 59 -5.16 4.48 -26.74
N LEU A 60 -5.87 3.36 -26.75
CA LEU A 60 -7.23 3.23 -26.22
C LEU A 60 -7.26 2.76 -24.77
N VAL A 61 -6.23 2.01 -24.35
CA VAL A 61 -6.16 1.44 -23.00
C VAL A 61 -5.71 2.51 -22.01
N ALA A 62 -6.54 2.80 -21.01
CA ALA A 62 -6.24 3.69 -19.90
C ALA A 62 -5.86 2.92 -18.63
N GLU A 63 -6.39 1.72 -18.43
CA GLU A 63 -6.14 0.90 -17.25
C GLU A 63 -5.65 -0.48 -17.68
N LEU A 64 -4.47 -0.88 -17.19
CA LEU A 64 -3.87 -2.17 -17.50
C LEU A 64 -3.58 -2.94 -16.22
N HIS A 65 -4.34 -4.02 -16.00
CA HIS A 65 -4.23 -4.93 -14.87
C HIS A 65 -3.60 -6.25 -15.32
N LEU A 66 -2.34 -6.47 -14.93
CA LEU A 66 -1.51 -7.60 -15.28
C LEU A 66 -0.94 -8.30 -14.03
N GLU A 67 -1.59 -8.15 -12.87
CA GLU A 67 -1.13 -8.75 -11.63
C GLU A 67 -1.18 -10.30 -11.67
N TYR A 68 -0.25 -10.95 -10.96
CA TYR A 68 -0.15 -12.41 -10.83
C TYR A 68 0.12 -13.17 -12.15
N ASN A 69 0.91 -12.60 -13.06
CA ASN A 69 1.28 -13.20 -14.34
C ASN A 69 2.77 -13.60 -14.39
N GLU A 70 3.27 -13.89 -15.59
CA GLU A 70 4.66 -14.29 -15.86
C GLU A 70 5.42 -13.19 -16.61
N VAL A 71 5.17 -11.93 -16.25
CA VAL A 71 5.84 -10.77 -16.84
C VAL A 71 7.22 -10.60 -16.22
N SER A 72 8.27 -10.63 -17.03
CA SER A 72 9.65 -10.37 -16.61
C SER A 72 10.08 -8.93 -16.95
N SER A 73 11.37 -8.63 -16.75
CA SER A 73 11.96 -7.37 -17.21
C SER A 73 11.81 -7.13 -18.72
N ARG A 74 11.69 -8.19 -19.54
CA ARG A 74 11.42 -8.07 -20.98
C ARG A 74 10.05 -7.45 -21.25
N GLY A 75 8.98 -8.00 -20.69
CA GLY A 75 7.63 -7.45 -20.85
C GLY A 75 7.49 -6.05 -20.23
N ALA A 76 8.10 -5.84 -19.06
CA ALA A 76 8.12 -4.51 -18.42
C ALA A 76 8.84 -3.45 -19.28
N THR A 77 9.96 -3.82 -19.91
CA THR A 77 10.70 -2.92 -20.81
C THR A 77 9.89 -2.62 -22.08
N ALA A 78 9.22 -3.61 -22.65
CA ALA A 78 8.33 -3.40 -23.80
C ALA A 78 7.19 -2.42 -23.49
N LEU A 79 6.58 -2.53 -22.30
CA LEU A 79 5.59 -1.55 -21.82
C LEU A 79 6.20 -0.16 -21.64
N ALA A 80 7.37 -0.07 -21.03
CA ALA A 80 8.08 1.19 -20.85
C ALA A 80 8.41 1.87 -22.20
N ASP A 81 8.81 1.08 -23.20
CA ASP A 81 9.06 1.59 -24.54
C ASP A 81 7.77 2.05 -25.22
N ALA A 82 6.66 1.30 -25.07
CA ALA A 82 5.36 1.74 -25.57
C ALA A 82 4.89 3.05 -24.92
N MET A 83 5.07 3.21 -23.61
CA MET A 83 4.79 4.45 -22.87
C MET A 83 5.54 5.65 -23.46
N ARG A 84 6.82 5.46 -23.82
CA ARG A 84 7.63 6.51 -24.47
C ARG A 84 7.21 6.78 -25.91
N ASN A 85 6.70 5.77 -26.61
CA ASN A 85 6.51 5.78 -28.06
C ASN A 85 5.04 5.86 -28.53
N GLY A 86 4.10 6.20 -27.65
CA GLY A 86 2.73 6.53 -28.09
C GLY A 86 1.61 6.05 -27.18
N PHE A 87 1.92 5.23 -26.16
CA PHE A 87 0.91 4.72 -25.22
C PHE A 87 0.46 5.77 -24.18
N ARG A 88 0.12 6.97 -24.66
CA ARG A 88 -0.15 8.17 -23.85
C ARG A 88 -1.44 8.12 -23.04
N SER A 89 -2.33 7.17 -23.35
CA SER A 89 -3.60 7.01 -22.64
C SER A 89 -3.46 6.32 -21.28
N LEU A 90 -2.34 5.66 -21.00
CA LEU A 90 -2.16 4.84 -19.81
C LEU A 90 -2.18 5.68 -18.53
N GLN A 91 -3.20 5.46 -17.70
CA GLN A 91 -3.42 6.14 -16.42
C GLN A 91 -3.12 5.25 -15.22
N TYR A 92 -3.38 3.94 -15.36
CA TYR A 92 -3.24 2.96 -14.31
C TYR A 92 -2.50 1.73 -14.82
N LEU A 93 -1.41 1.34 -14.15
CA LEU A 93 -0.64 0.16 -14.47
C LEU A 93 -0.41 -0.68 -13.21
N ASP A 94 -0.97 -1.89 -13.19
CA ASP A 94 -0.69 -2.89 -12.16
C ASP A 94 0.06 -4.09 -12.74
N LEU A 95 1.30 -4.25 -12.28
CA LEU A 95 2.20 -5.35 -12.60
C LEU A 95 2.59 -6.13 -11.34
N SER A 96 1.79 -6.05 -10.28
CA SER A 96 2.08 -6.71 -9.00
C SER A 96 2.16 -8.24 -9.15
N HIS A 97 2.97 -8.90 -8.32
CA HIS A 97 3.13 -10.35 -8.32
C HIS A 97 3.56 -10.94 -9.69
N ASN A 98 4.61 -10.36 -10.27
CA ASN A 98 5.26 -10.83 -11.49
C ASN A 98 6.75 -11.15 -11.23
N ALA A 99 7.56 -11.26 -12.28
CA ALA A 99 9.00 -11.53 -12.22
C ALA A 99 9.84 -10.33 -12.68
N ILE A 100 9.41 -9.10 -12.37
CA ILE A 100 10.10 -7.88 -12.79
C ILE A 100 11.29 -7.60 -11.86
N ASP A 101 12.49 -7.61 -12.43
CA ASP A 101 13.72 -7.24 -11.71
C ASP A 101 14.03 -5.73 -11.81
N ALA A 102 15.22 -5.35 -11.33
CA ALA A 102 15.71 -3.98 -11.39
C ALA A 102 15.66 -3.38 -12.81
N GLU A 103 16.00 -4.14 -13.86
CA GLU A 103 16.05 -3.64 -15.23
C GLU A 103 14.66 -3.19 -15.70
N GLY A 104 13.66 -4.06 -15.53
CA GLY A 104 12.29 -3.75 -15.91
C GLY A 104 11.70 -2.60 -15.09
N ALA A 105 11.94 -2.59 -13.78
CA ALA A 105 11.48 -1.50 -12.90
C ALA A 105 12.14 -0.16 -13.25
N ASN A 106 13.43 -0.16 -13.59
CA ASN A 106 14.16 1.04 -14.03
C ASN A 106 13.59 1.58 -15.34
N ALA A 107 13.28 0.71 -16.29
CA ALA A 107 12.67 1.09 -17.56
C ALA A 107 11.32 1.76 -17.34
N LEU A 108 10.45 1.15 -16.53
CA LEU A 108 9.13 1.66 -16.16
C LEU A 108 9.23 2.99 -15.41
N ALA A 109 10.09 3.10 -14.39
CA ALA A 109 10.27 4.33 -13.64
C ALA A 109 10.72 5.49 -14.54
N ALA A 110 11.69 5.24 -15.45
CA ALA A 110 12.15 6.24 -16.40
C ALA A 110 11.09 6.63 -17.44
N ALA A 111 10.25 5.69 -17.89
CA ALA A 111 9.12 6.00 -18.77
C ALA A 111 8.04 6.81 -18.05
N ALA A 112 7.75 6.46 -16.80
CA ALA A 112 6.76 7.13 -15.96
C ALA A 112 7.14 8.56 -15.59
N THR A 113 8.44 8.89 -15.46
CA THR A 113 8.91 10.26 -15.13
C THR A 113 8.30 11.34 -16.01
N ASN A 114 8.13 11.06 -17.31
CA ASN A 114 7.63 12.01 -18.31
C ASN A 114 6.27 11.60 -18.88
N HIS A 115 5.57 10.66 -18.26
CA HIS A 115 4.30 10.17 -18.79
C HIS A 115 3.17 11.16 -18.49
N GLU A 116 2.49 11.61 -19.54
CA GLU A 116 1.51 12.71 -19.47
C GLU A 116 0.18 12.33 -18.80
N ALA A 117 -0.04 11.05 -18.49
CA ALA A 117 -1.31 10.56 -17.94
C ALA A 117 -1.18 9.57 -16.77
N LEU A 118 0.02 9.02 -16.49
CA LEU A 118 0.13 7.92 -15.55
C LEU A 118 -0.03 8.43 -14.12
N SER A 119 -1.09 8.02 -13.45
CA SER A 119 -1.41 8.42 -12.08
C SER A 119 -1.16 7.30 -11.07
N THR A 120 -1.16 6.03 -11.50
CA THR A 120 -0.99 4.87 -10.62
C THR A 120 -0.02 3.85 -11.22
N LEU A 121 1.00 3.48 -10.43
CA LEU A 121 1.96 2.44 -10.76
C LEU A 121 2.11 1.47 -9.58
N LEU A 122 1.69 0.22 -9.79
CA LEU A 122 1.76 -0.84 -8.78
C LEU A 122 2.74 -1.92 -9.23
N LEU A 123 3.78 -2.14 -8.44
CA LEU A 123 4.86 -3.09 -8.70
C LEU A 123 5.07 -4.07 -7.54
N ARG A 124 4.12 -4.14 -6.62
CA ARG A 124 4.20 -4.96 -5.40
C ARG A 124 4.62 -6.40 -5.69
N SER A 125 5.43 -6.99 -4.82
CA SER A 125 5.85 -8.40 -4.93
C SER A 125 6.51 -8.77 -6.26
N ASN A 126 7.49 -7.96 -6.67
CA ASN A 126 8.40 -8.22 -7.78
C ASN A 126 9.85 -8.18 -7.28
N PRO A 127 10.78 -9.00 -7.78
CA PRO A 127 12.18 -9.05 -7.32
C PRO A 127 13.02 -7.86 -7.82
N ILE A 128 12.61 -6.62 -7.53
CA ILE A 128 13.22 -5.40 -8.08
C ILE A 128 14.60 -5.14 -7.48
N GLY A 129 14.75 -5.25 -6.16
CA GLY A 129 16.00 -4.99 -5.48
C GLY A 129 16.35 -3.49 -5.35
N GLY A 130 17.50 -3.21 -4.70
CA GLY A 130 17.92 -1.85 -4.37
C GLY A 130 18.46 -1.00 -5.53
N ALA A 131 18.79 -1.61 -6.67
CA ALA A 131 19.36 -0.90 -7.83
C ALA A 131 18.39 0.11 -8.46
N CYS A 132 17.10 0.04 -8.13
CA CYS A 132 16.07 0.93 -8.66
C CYS A 132 16.03 2.32 -7.97
N GLY A 133 16.70 2.48 -6.83
CA GLY A 133 16.69 3.72 -6.03
C GLY A 133 16.86 5.01 -6.84
N PRO A 134 17.94 5.17 -7.64
CA PRO A 134 18.17 6.39 -8.41
C PRO A 134 17.12 6.67 -9.51
N PHE A 135 16.40 5.64 -9.97
CA PHE A 135 15.30 5.80 -10.93
C PHE A 135 14.02 6.21 -10.21
N MET A 136 13.75 5.62 -9.05
CA MET A 136 12.63 6.02 -8.19
C MET A 136 12.79 7.46 -7.65
N GLU A 137 14.01 7.86 -7.26
CA GLU A 137 14.28 9.26 -6.87
C GLU A 137 13.92 10.23 -8.00
N ARG A 138 14.35 9.95 -9.24
CA ARG A 138 14.02 10.77 -10.41
C ARG A 138 12.54 10.75 -10.77
N LEU A 139 11.86 9.61 -10.61
CA LEU A 139 10.41 9.51 -10.81
C LEU A 139 9.64 10.39 -9.82
N LEU A 140 10.10 10.45 -8.57
CA LEU A 140 9.42 11.20 -7.51
C LEU A 140 9.80 12.67 -7.47
N GLN A 141 11.02 13.02 -7.88
CA GLN A 141 11.50 14.40 -7.86
C GLN A 141 10.79 15.23 -8.93
N SER A 142 10.19 16.37 -8.55
CA SER A 142 9.82 17.38 -9.54
C SER A 142 11.09 18.13 -9.98
N ASP A 143 11.34 18.22 -11.29
CA ASP A 143 12.45 19.03 -11.78
C ASP A 143 12.11 20.53 -11.78
N ASP A 144 13.14 21.38 -11.70
CA ASP A 144 12.99 22.83 -11.73
C ASP A 144 12.58 23.35 -13.14
N GLY A 145 12.47 22.45 -14.12
CA GLY A 145 12.04 22.71 -15.50
C GLY A 145 10.52 22.59 -15.71
N GLY A 146 9.76 22.24 -14.68
CA GLY A 146 8.31 22.13 -14.73
C GLY A 146 7.79 20.79 -15.26
N ASN A 147 8.66 19.80 -15.45
CA ASN A 147 8.27 18.45 -15.83
C ASN A 147 8.23 17.57 -14.58
N SER A 148 7.03 17.26 -14.13
CA SER A 148 6.77 16.42 -12.97
C SER A 148 5.91 15.25 -13.40
N SER A 149 6.28 14.07 -12.95
CA SER A 149 5.39 12.92 -13.00
C SER A 149 4.04 13.26 -12.37
N LEU A 150 2.94 12.85 -13.02
CA LEU A 150 1.57 12.97 -12.50
C LEU A 150 1.22 11.83 -11.52
N LEU A 151 2.20 11.00 -11.18
CA LEU A 151 2.01 9.83 -10.34
C LEU A 151 1.49 10.23 -8.96
N ALA A 152 0.26 9.79 -8.66
CA ALA A 152 -0.40 9.97 -7.38
C ALA A 152 -0.23 8.75 -6.47
N THR A 153 -0.11 7.55 -7.05
CA THR A 153 0.02 6.29 -6.31
C THR A 153 1.21 5.47 -6.78
N LEU A 154 2.09 5.11 -5.83
CA LEU A 154 3.20 4.19 -6.03
C LEU A 154 3.16 3.09 -4.98
N ASP A 155 3.04 1.83 -5.41
CA ASP A 155 3.17 0.66 -4.53
C ASP A 155 4.37 -0.20 -4.95
N ILE A 156 5.37 -0.26 -4.07
CA ILE A 156 6.58 -1.09 -4.20
C ILE A 156 6.76 -1.98 -2.97
N GLU A 157 5.65 -2.38 -2.31
CA GLU A 157 5.70 -3.31 -1.19
C GLU A 157 6.31 -4.66 -1.62
N ASN A 158 7.16 -5.23 -0.77
CA ASN A 158 7.76 -6.55 -0.98
C ASN A 158 8.55 -6.62 -2.30
N THR A 159 9.31 -5.57 -2.61
CA THR A 159 10.13 -5.49 -3.84
C THR A 159 11.63 -5.50 -3.59
N GLU A 160 12.05 -6.07 -2.45
CA GLU A 160 13.47 -6.23 -2.07
C GLU A 160 14.26 -4.91 -1.99
N GLN A 161 13.57 -3.80 -1.68
CA GLN A 161 14.22 -2.49 -1.53
C GLN A 161 15.20 -2.51 -0.36
N ASP A 162 16.47 -2.21 -0.64
CA ASP A 162 17.51 -2.07 0.37
C ASP A 162 17.56 -0.64 0.95
N THR A 163 18.43 -0.45 1.93
CA THR A 163 18.67 0.84 2.60
C THR A 163 18.98 1.96 1.61
N LYS A 164 19.82 1.71 0.60
CA LYS A 164 20.26 2.74 -0.35
C LYS A 164 19.08 3.18 -1.21
N SER A 165 18.30 2.23 -1.69
CA SER A 165 17.11 2.52 -2.49
C SER A 165 16.09 3.35 -1.72
N LEU A 166 15.80 2.98 -0.47
CA LEU A 166 14.86 3.73 0.36
C LEU A 166 15.35 5.14 0.70
N VAL A 167 16.65 5.35 0.84
CA VAL A 167 17.24 6.69 1.00
C VAL A 167 17.06 7.52 -0.28
N HIS A 168 17.23 6.93 -1.47
CA HIS A 168 16.93 7.59 -2.74
C HIS A 168 15.44 7.97 -2.85
N ILE A 169 14.54 7.04 -2.51
CA ILE A 169 13.09 7.29 -2.50
C ILE A 169 12.74 8.43 -1.55
N ALA A 170 13.29 8.45 -0.34
CA ALA A 170 13.07 9.52 0.62
C ALA A 170 13.52 10.89 0.08
N ARG A 171 14.67 10.95 -0.62
CA ARG A 171 15.15 12.20 -1.24
C ARG A 171 14.22 12.69 -2.35
N GLY A 172 13.75 11.79 -3.21
CA GLY A 172 12.77 12.12 -4.24
C GLY A 172 11.45 12.62 -3.64
N LEU A 173 10.96 11.93 -2.61
CA LEU A 173 9.73 12.28 -1.90
C LEU A 173 9.76 13.69 -1.29
N ALA A 174 10.91 14.11 -0.76
CA ALA A 174 11.08 15.44 -0.17
C ALA A 174 10.80 16.59 -1.17
N ARG A 175 10.97 16.33 -2.47
CA ARG A 175 10.71 17.28 -3.56
C ARG A 175 9.47 16.93 -4.37
N ASN A 176 8.73 15.89 -4.00
CA ASN A 176 7.55 15.47 -4.73
C ASN A 176 6.35 16.35 -4.37
N SER A 177 5.52 16.67 -5.36
CA SER A 177 4.32 17.52 -5.21
C SER A 177 3.05 16.90 -5.81
N THR A 178 3.06 15.60 -6.12
CA THR A 178 1.97 14.91 -6.83
C THR A 178 1.52 13.62 -6.15
N LEU A 179 2.46 12.89 -5.55
CA LEU A 179 2.22 11.62 -4.89
C LEU A 179 1.40 11.83 -3.62
N THR A 180 0.29 11.10 -3.54
CA THR A 180 -0.62 11.08 -2.38
C THR A 180 -0.56 9.74 -1.65
N THR A 181 -0.16 8.67 -2.33
CA THR A 181 -0.07 7.31 -1.77
C THR A 181 1.26 6.65 -2.09
N LEU A 182 1.97 6.22 -1.05
CA LEU A 182 3.24 5.50 -1.14
C LEU A 182 3.24 4.28 -0.22
N ASN A 183 3.44 3.09 -0.78
CA ASN A 183 3.62 1.86 -0.01
C ASN A 183 5.04 1.32 -0.21
N LEU A 184 5.81 1.27 0.88
CA LEU A 184 7.21 0.81 0.92
C LEU A 184 7.38 -0.50 1.71
N GLY A 185 6.28 -1.15 2.09
CA GLY A 185 6.30 -2.25 3.06
C GLY A 185 7.22 -3.41 2.67
N ARG A 186 7.68 -4.18 3.66
CA ARG A 186 8.55 -5.36 3.51
C ARG A 186 9.86 -5.06 2.74
N PRO A 187 10.66 -4.07 3.19
CA PRO A 187 11.98 -3.83 2.63
C PRO A 187 12.97 -4.94 3.01
N LEU A 188 14.05 -5.06 2.26
CA LEU A 188 15.16 -5.99 2.54
C LEU A 188 16.21 -5.29 3.42
N MET A 189 15.91 -5.17 4.71
CA MET A 189 16.81 -4.58 5.71
C MET A 189 16.96 -5.48 6.93
N ASN A 190 18.18 -5.94 7.19
CA ASN A 190 18.48 -6.85 8.31
C ASN A 190 19.20 -6.16 9.48
N ASN A 191 19.81 -4.98 9.26
CA ASN A 191 20.54 -4.25 10.28
C ASN A 191 19.65 -3.16 10.92
N PRO A 192 19.53 -3.10 12.25
CA PRO A 192 18.84 -2.00 12.93
C PRO A 192 19.34 -0.60 12.54
N ASP A 193 20.63 -0.41 12.30
CA ASP A 193 21.18 0.89 11.90
C ASP A 193 20.65 1.37 10.53
N ASP A 194 20.38 0.43 9.63
CA ASP A 194 19.78 0.71 8.33
C ASP A 194 18.34 1.18 8.48
N VAL A 195 17.58 0.56 9.39
CA VAL A 195 16.20 0.95 9.72
C VAL A 195 16.18 2.38 10.25
N VAL A 196 17.03 2.70 11.24
CA VAL A 196 17.16 4.05 11.80
C VAL A 196 17.54 5.05 10.70
N CYS A 197 18.47 4.68 9.82
CA CYS A 197 18.89 5.52 8.70
C CYS A 197 17.73 5.85 7.76
N VAL A 198 16.95 4.85 7.34
CA VAL A 198 15.80 5.04 6.44
C VAL A 198 14.71 5.83 7.12
N VAL A 199 14.35 5.50 8.37
CA VAL A 199 13.34 6.23 9.14
C VAL A 199 13.73 7.70 9.29
N ARG A 200 15.00 8.01 9.54
CA ARG A 200 15.48 9.40 9.61
C ARG A 200 15.32 10.14 8.28
N HIS A 201 15.67 9.51 7.16
CA HIS A 201 15.52 10.15 5.85
C HIS A 201 14.05 10.35 5.47
N LEU A 202 13.19 9.36 5.70
CA LEU A 202 11.75 9.49 5.50
C LEU A 202 11.16 10.57 6.41
N ALA A 203 11.53 10.60 7.69
CA ALA A 203 11.08 11.63 8.62
C ALA A 203 11.46 13.04 8.13
N LEU A 204 12.66 13.23 7.57
CA LEU A 204 13.03 14.52 6.96
C LEU A 204 12.20 14.81 5.71
N ALA A 205 12.02 13.83 4.83
CA ALA A 205 11.22 13.99 3.61
C ALA A 205 9.76 14.38 3.91
N LEU A 206 9.15 13.78 4.93
CA LEU A 206 7.77 14.05 5.35
C LEU A 206 7.56 15.44 5.96
N LYS A 207 8.63 16.13 6.39
CA LYS A 207 8.54 17.52 6.84
C LYS A 207 8.41 18.49 5.67
N GLU A 208 9.05 18.17 4.55
CA GLU A 208 9.05 18.99 3.34
C GLU A 208 7.87 18.64 2.41
N ASN A 209 7.48 17.37 2.38
CA ASN A 209 6.40 16.89 1.54
C ASN A 209 5.02 17.29 2.09
N THR A 210 4.21 17.92 1.24
CA THR A 210 2.87 18.44 1.59
C THR A 210 1.72 17.71 0.91
N THR A 211 2.00 16.67 0.12
CA THR A 211 1.00 15.99 -0.71
C THR A 211 0.72 14.55 -0.31
N LEU A 212 1.69 13.88 0.33
CA LEU A 212 1.57 12.48 0.72
C LEU A 212 0.58 12.32 1.87
N GLN A 213 -0.54 11.66 1.59
CA GLN A 213 -1.63 11.43 2.53
C GLN A 213 -1.59 10.01 3.12
N THR A 214 -1.17 9.03 2.32
CA THR A 214 -1.15 7.61 2.69
C THR A 214 0.27 7.06 2.63
N LEU A 215 0.76 6.55 3.76
CA LEU A 215 2.10 5.99 3.89
C LEU A 215 2.07 4.56 4.46
N GLY A 216 2.59 3.61 3.70
CA GLY A 216 2.80 2.23 4.12
C GLY A 216 4.26 1.97 4.50
N MET A 217 4.50 1.65 5.77
CA MET A 217 5.81 1.28 6.33
C MET A 217 5.73 -0.07 7.09
N SER A 218 5.01 -1.02 6.50
CA SER A 218 4.81 -2.35 7.08
C SER A 218 6.12 -3.15 7.09
N HIS A 219 6.41 -3.91 8.15
CA HIS A 219 7.54 -4.84 8.23
C HIS A 219 8.94 -4.21 8.03
N PHE A 220 9.15 -2.99 8.53
CA PHE A 220 10.45 -2.31 8.50
C PHE A 220 11.37 -2.68 9.68
N ASN A 221 10.88 -3.46 10.65
CA ASN A 221 11.53 -3.64 11.96
C ASN A 221 11.63 -2.36 12.80
N ILE A 222 10.73 -1.39 12.60
CA ILE A 222 10.67 -0.13 13.36
C ILE A 222 10.49 -0.42 14.86
N THR A 223 11.35 0.17 15.67
CA THR A 223 11.30 0.13 17.14
C THR A 223 10.58 1.34 17.72
N ASP A 224 10.41 1.40 19.04
CA ASP A 224 9.78 2.55 19.70
C ASP A 224 10.59 3.85 19.49
N ASP A 225 11.92 3.77 19.45
CA ASP A 225 12.79 4.94 19.19
C ASP A 225 12.60 5.47 17.77
N ASP A 226 12.55 4.57 16.79
CA ASP A 226 12.26 4.89 15.39
C ASP A 226 10.87 5.53 15.24
N LEU A 227 9.86 4.99 15.93
CA LEU A 227 8.52 5.54 15.93
C LEU A 227 8.50 6.96 16.48
N ARG A 228 9.20 7.25 17.59
CA ARG A 228 9.27 8.61 18.13
C ARG A 228 9.91 9.58 17.13
N LEU A 229 10.94 9.14 16.41
CA LEU A 229 11.56 9.93 15.35
C LEU A 229 10.57 10.20 14.21
N LEU A 230 9.86 9.19 13.71
CA LEU A 230 8.87 9.31 12.65
C LEU A 230 7.69 10.22 13.06
N CYS A 231 7.12 9.98 14.24
CA CYS A 231 6.03 10.79 14.80
C CYS A 231 6.42 12.26 14.98
N SER A 232 7.72 12.55 15.18
CA SER A 232 8.17 13.94 15.28
C SER A 232 7.91 14.77 14.03
N SER A 233 7.96 14.12 12.86
CA SER A 233 7.66 14.71 11.56
C SER A 233 6.19 14.60 11.19
N LEU A 234 5.53 13.48 11.54
CA LEU A 234 4.13 13.27 11.19
C LEU A 234 3.19 14.33 11.77
N ARG A 235 3.55 14.96 12.90
CA ARG A 235 2.78 16.06 13.51
C ARG A 235 2.49 17.24 12.59
N SER A 236 3.32 17.49 11.59
CA SER A 236 3.15 18.58 10.63
C SER A 236 3.10 18.12 9.17
N SER A 237 3.12 16.80 8.93
CA SER A 237 3.05 16.24 7.57
C SER A 237 1.63 16.22 7.03
N ALA A 238 1.48 15.97 5.73
CA ALA A 238 0.17 15.73 5.10
C ALA A 238 -0.39 14.32 5.34
N VAL A 239 0.38 13.42 5.99
CA VAL A 239 -0.02 12.02 6.18
C VAL A 239 -1.19 11.94 7.18
N VAL A 240 -2.26 11.29 6.74
CA VAL A 240 -3.49 11.03 7.51
C VAL A 240 -3.85 9.55 7.56
N CYS A 241 -3.23 8.73 6.71
CA CYS A 241 -3.37 7.27 6.68
C CYS A 241 -1.99 6.63 6.83
N LEU A 242 -1.77 5.92 7.93
CA LEU A 242 -0.47 5.32 8.25
C LEU A 242 -0.61 3.82 8.54
N SER A 243 0.19 3.00 7.85
CA SER A 243 0.40 1.61 8.20
C SER A 243 1.81 1.37 8.74
N LEU A 244 1.86 0.86 9.96
CA LEU A 244 3.05 0.35 10.65
C LEU A 244 2.89 -1.14 10.99
N LYS A 245 2.11 -1.87 10.18
CA LYS A 245 1.85 -3.29 10.38
C LYS A 245 3.14 -4.11 10.46
N GLY A 246 3.23 -5.04 11.41
CA GLY A 246 4.30 -6.02 11.43
C GLY A 246 5.68 -5.47 11.81
N ASN A 247 5.73 -4.43 12.64
CA ASN A 247 6.96 -3.83 13.14
C ASN A 247 7.30 -4.34 14.56
N LYS A 248 8.26 -3.71 15.24
CA LYS A 248 8.70 -4.07 16.60
C LYS A 248 8.16 -3.08 17.64
N LEU A 249 6.97 -2.53 17.41
CA LEU A 249 6.35 -1.58 18.34
C LEU A 249 5.95 -2.31 19.62
N SER A 250 6.44 -1.83 20.76
CA SER A 250 6.13 -2.36 22.08
C SER A 250 4.92 -1.64 22.71
N GLN A 251 4.61 -1.94 23.95
CA GLN A 251 3.56 -1.25 24.70
C GLN A 251 3.81 0.26 24.87
N ASP A 252 5.08 0.69 24.91
CA ASP A 252 5.46 2.10 25.07
C ASP A 252 5.13 2.93 23.81
N SER A 253 5.06 2.26 22.65
CA SER A 253 4.58 2.89 21.41
C SER A 253 3.13 3.36 21.50
N GLY A 254 2.30 2.75 22.36
CA GLY A 254 0.90 3.13 22.50
C GLY A 254 0.70 4.58 22.95
N GLU A 255 1.53 5.08 23.86
CA GLU A 255 1.50 6.48 24.29
C GLU A 255 1.96 7.44 23.18
N THR A 256 2.98 7.06 22.42
CA THR A 256 3.49 7.84 21.30
C THR A 256 2.43 8.01 20.22
N LEU A 257 1.74 6.91 19.86
CA LEU A 257 0.64 6.93 18.89
C LEU A 257 -0.59 7.69 19.42
N ALA A 258 -0.95 7.50 20.68
CA ALA A 258 -2.04 8.24 21.30
C ALA A 258 -1.78 9.75 21.26
N THR A 259 -0.55 10.18 21.57
CA THR A 259 -0.14 11.58 21.48
C THR A 259 -0.26 12.13 20.06
N LEU A 260 0.17 11.34 19.05
CA LEU A 260 0.03 11.74 17.64
C LEU A 260 -1.45 11.95 17.29
N LEU A 261 -2.33 11.01 17.62
CA LEU A 261 -3.77 11.09 17.34
C LEU A 261 -4.41 12.29 18.05
N THR A 262 -4.08 12.56 19.31
CA THR A 262 -4.60 13.75 20.02
C THR A 262 -4.16 15.07 19.38
N GLN A 263 -2.96 15.11 18.78
CA GLN A 263 -2.42 16.32 18.14
C GLN A 263 -2.89 16.50 16.68
N ARG A 264 -3.43 15.45 16.06
CA ARG A 264 -3.78 15.40 14.64
C ARG A 264 -5.26 15.06 14.45
N ALA A 265 -6.13 16.04 14.66
CA ALA A 265 -7.58 15.84 14.50
C ALA A 265 -8.01 15.42 13.08
N ASP A 266 -7.14 15.61 12.09
CA ASP A 266 -7.31 15.23 10.69
C ASP A 266 -6.87 13.79 10.38
N PHE A 267 -6.31 13.03 11.34
CA PHE A 267 -5.90 11.65 11.12
C PHE A 267 -7.10 10.74 10.82
N ILE A 268 -7.00 9.92 9.76
CA ILE A 268 -8.10 9.12 9.22
C ILE A 268 -7.92 7.64 9.53
N SER A 269 -6.71 7.11 9.37
CA SER A 269 -6.47 5.66 9.45
C SER A 269 -5.15 5.32 10.12
N LEU A 270 -5.19 4.43 11.10
CA LEU A 270 -4.01 3.86 11.75
C LEU A 270 -4.06 2.33 11.71
N ASP A 271 -3.09 1.72 11.02
CA ASP A 271 -2.84 0.28 11.07
C ASP A 271 -1.54 -0.01 11.82
N VAL A 272 -1.65 -0.64 12.98
CA VAL A 272 -0.55 -1.13 13.81
C VAL A 272 -0.70 -2.62 14.09
N THR A 273 -1.39 -3.34 13.20
CA THR A 273 -1.59 -4.80 13.24
C THR A 273 -0.25 -5.54 13.36
N ALA A 274 -0.22 -6.68 14.05
CA ALA A 274 0.97 -7.52 14.16
C ALA A 274 2.18 -6.82 14.82
N ASN A 275 1.94 -6.07 15.90
CA ASN A 275 2.99 -5.52 16.78
C ASN A 275 2.87 -6.14 18.19
N ARG A 276 3.39 -5.49 19.23
CA ARG A 276 3.36 -5.95 20.63
C ARG A 276 2.88 -4.86 21.58
N LEU A 277 1.77 -4.20 21.22
CA LEU A 277 1.21 -3.10 22.02
C LEU A 277 0.74 -3.55 23.41
N ARG A 278 0.30 -4.81 23.57
CA ARG A 278 -0.20 -5.36 24.85
C ARG A 278 -1.33 -4.51 25.45
N ASP A 279 -1.74 -4.85 26.68
CA ASP A 279 -2.76 -4.09 27.41
C ASP A 279 -2.39 -2.60 27.58
N VAL A 280 -1.16 -2.31 27.99
CA VAL A 280 -0.73 -0.95 28.32
C VAL A 280 -0.81 -0.04 27.10
N GLY A 281 -0.29 -0.48 25.96
CA GLY A 281 -0.34 0.30 24.72
C GLY A 281 -1.76 0.45 24.18
N ALA A 282 -2.59 -0.60 24.29
CA ALA A 282 -4.00 -0.55 23.89
C ALA A 282 -4.82 0.42 24.75
N VAL A 283 -4.59 0.46 26.07
CA VAL A 283 -5.24 1.42 26.98
C VAL A 283 -4.87 2.86 26.64
N SER A 284 -3.58 3.13 26.36
CA SER A 284 -3.14 4.45 25.93
C SER A 284 -3.82 4.88 24.63
N LEU A 285 -3.86 4.01 23.62
CA LEU A 285 -4.55 4.28 22.35
C LEU A 285 -6.05 4.50 22.54
N ALA A 286 -6.70 3.67 23.36
CA ALA A 286 -8.13 3.77 23.63
C ALA A 286 -8.53 5.18 24.11
N SER A 287 -7.72 5.79 24.97
CA SER A 287 -7.98 7.15 25.48
C SER A 287 -8.03 8.22 24.37
N ALA A 288 -7.13 8.13 23.39
CA ALA A 288 -7.10 9.05 22.25
C ALA A 288 -8.21 8.75 21.25
N VAL A 289 -8.45 7.46 20.95
CA VAL A 289 -9.49 7.00 20.02
C VAL A 289 -10.88 7.41 20.51
N ALA A 290 -11.17 7.29 21.80
CA ALA A 290 -12.45 7.64 22.41
C ALA A 290 -12.92 9.07 22.07
N LEU A 291 -11.96 9.99 21.91
CA LEU A 291 -12.19 11.43 21.70
C LEU A 291 -11.83 11.90 20.28
N HIS A 292 -11.31 11.02 19.42
CA HIS A 292 -10.81 11.44 18.11
C HIS A 292 -11.94 11.82 17.15
N PRO A 293 -11.96 13.05 16.59
CA PRO A 293 -13.09 13.53 15.80
C PRO A 293 -13.13 12.93 14.38
N GLY A 294 -11.99 12.53 13.84
CA GLY A 294 -11.85 12.14 12.43
C GLY A 294 -11.43 10.69 12.16
N LEU A 295 -11.12 9.88 13.18
CA LEU A 295 -10.48 8.58 12.96
C LEU A 295 -11.52 7.59 12.44
N ARG A 296 -11.34 7.13 11.19
CA ARG A 296 -12.26 6.22 10.51
C ARG A 296 -11.84 4.77 10.63
N ALA A 297 -10.53 4.51 10.63
CA ALA A 297 -10.00 3.15 10.68
C ALA A 297 -8.97 2.98 11.80
N LEU A 298 -9.20 1.97 12.65
CA LEU A 298 -8.26 1.51 13.67
C LEU A 298 -8.03 0.01 13.52
N HIS A 299 -6.84 -0.39 13.07
CA HIS A 299 -6.45 -1.79 12.95
C HIS A 299 -5.35 -2.11 13.96
N ILE A 300 -5.71 -2.86 15.00
CA ILE A 300 -4.85 -3.24 16.12
C ILE A 300 -4.85 -4.77 16.34
N GLY A 301 -5.21 -5.54 15.33
CA GLY A 301 -5.21 -7.00 15.38
C GLY A 301 -3.82 -7.59 15.66
N SER A 302 -3.77 -8.79 16.23
CA SER A 302 -2.51 -9.52 16.48
C SER A 302 -1.45 -8.74 17.27
N ASN A 303 -1.85 -8.07 18.35
CA ASN A 303 -0.96 -7.20 19.17
C ASN A 303 -0.66 -7.76 20.57
N THR A 304 -1.07 -9.00 20.85
CA THR A 304 -1.00 -9.61 22.19
C THR A 304 -1.74 -8.74 23.22
N ILE A 305 -2.84 -8.10 22.82
CA ILE A 305 -3.72 -7.34 23.72
C ILE A 305 -4.57 -8.35 24.47
N GLY A 306 -4.62 -8.26 25.80
CA GLY A 306 -5.46 -9.09 26.65
C GLY A 306 -6.80 -8.42 26.98
N GLY A 307 -7.59 -9.08 27.83
CA GLY A 307 -8.94 -8.64 28.19
C GLY A 307 -9.01 -7.17 28.64
N ARG A 308 -8.06 -6.70 29.45
CA ARG A 308 -8.02 -5.30 29.92
C ARG A 308 -7.88 -4.30 28.77
N GLY A 309 -6.98 -4.57 27.83
CA GLY A 309 -6.78 -3.70 26.67
C GLY A 309 -7.98 -3.72 25.72
N ILE A 310 -8.55 -4.91 25.48
CA ILE A 310 -9.78 -5.05 24.68
C ILE A 310 -10.94 -4.30 25.33
N SER A 311 -11.12 -4.43 26.65
CA SER A 311 -12.11 -3.68 27.42
C SER A 311 -11.96 -2.16 27.29
N ALA A 312 -10.73 -1.65 27.30
CA ALA A 312 -10.47 -0.23 27.07
C ALA A 312 -10.86 0.20 25.66
N ILE A 313 -10.55 -0.60 24.65
CA ILE A 313 -10.93 -0.35 23.26
C ILE A 313 -12.46 -0.41 23.08
N ALA A 314 -13.15 -1.37 23.72
CA ALA A 314 -14.61 -1.46 23.71
C ALA A 314 -15.23 -0.15 24.22
N LYS A 315 -14.76 0.36 25.37
CA LYS A 315 -15.22 1.66 25.91
C LYS A 315 -14.92 2.83 24.98
N ALA A 316 -13.75 2.84 24.33
CA ALA A 316 -13.43 3.87 23.35
C ALA A 316 -14.35 3.80 22.12
N VAL A 317 -14.67 2.61 21.64
CA VAL A 317 -15.61 2.38 20.53
C VAL A 317 -17.02 2.80 20.93
N GLU A 318 -17.45 2.59 22.17
CA GLU A 318 -18.75 3.04 22.67
C GLU A 318 -18.92 4.56 22.50
N THR A 319 -17.91 5.36 22.88
CA THR A 319 -17.99 6.83 22.84
C THR A 319 -17.61 7.42 21.48
N ASN A 320 -16.71 6.80 20.74
CA ASN A 320 -16.24 7.32 19.46
C ASN A 320 -17.38 7.28 18.41
N THR A 321 -17.59 8.38 17.70
CA THR A 321 -18.64 8.50 16.68
C THR A 321 -18.10 8.53 15.26
N SER A 322 -16.79 8.44 15.09
CA SER A 322 -16.11 8.62 13.81
C SER A 322 -15.69 7.30 13.14
N LEU A 323 -15.44 6.25 13.91
CA LEU A 323 -14.96 4.95 13.42
C LEU A 323 -15.98 4.26 12.51
N THR A 324 -15.47 3.76 11.39
CA THR A 324 -16.19 2.93 10.42
C THR A 324 -15.47 1.60 10.13
N SER A 325 -14.20 1.48 10.53
CA SER A 325 -13.39 0.28 10.34
C SER A 325 -12.64 -0.07 11.62
N LEU A 326 -12.85 -1.28 12.14
CA LEU A 326 -12.22 -1.76 13.37
C LEU A 326 -11.71 -3.19 13.19
N ARG A 327 -10.40 -3.41 13.37
CA ARG A 327 -9.81 -4.75 13.34
C ARG A 327 -9.13 -5.09 14.66
N LEU A 328 -9.62 -6.14 15.32
CA LEU A 328 -9.18 -6.62 16.63
C LEU A 328 -8.71 -8.07 16.62
N TRP A 329 -8.98 -8.83 15.57
CA TRP A 329 -8.74 -10.28 15.57
C TRP A 329 -7.26 -10.64 15.78
N GLY A 330 -7.02 -11.78 16.40
CA GLY A 330 -5.68 -12.27 16.75
C GLY A 330 -5.13 -11.70 18.06
N ASN A 331 -5.95 -10.99 18.84
CA ASN A 331 -5.67 -10.64 20.24
C ASN A 331 -6.24 -11.71 21.20
N ASP A 332 -5.95 -11.55 22.49
CA ASP A 332 -6.41 -12.44 23.55
C ASP A 332 -7.67 -11.87 24.22
N PHE A 333 -8.80 -12.55 23.99
CA PHE A 333 -10.12 -12.10 24.43
C PHE A 333 -10.54 -12.89 25.68
N SER A 334 -10.60 -12.22 26.84
CA SER A 334 -11.19 -12.80 28.06
C SER A 334 -12.71 -12.79 27.99
N ASP A 335 -13.37 -13.66 28.75
CA ASP A 335 -14.84 -13.74 28.85
C ASP A 335 -15.47 -12.36 29.16
N GLU A 336 -14.85 -11.57 30.03
CA GLU A 336 -15.30 -10.21 30.37
C GLU A 336 -15.22 -9.27 29.18
N SER A 337 -14.09 -9.29 28.46
CA SER A 337 -13.89 -8.43 27.29
C SER A 337 -14.82 -8.79 26.13
N VAL A 338 -15.13 -10.09 25.96
CA VAL A 338 -16.13 -10.57 25.00
C VAL A 338 -17.52 -10.08 25.39
N ALA A 339 -17.88 -10.17 26.67
CA ALA A 339 -19.17 -9.68 27.16
C ALA A 339 -19.33 -8.17 26.94
N GLU A 340 -18.28 -7.37 27.18
CA GLU A 340 -18.27 -5.92 26.92
C GLU A 340 -18.41 -5.60 25.42
N LEU A 341 -17.67 -6.28 24.54
CA LEU A 341 -17.83 -6.12 23.09
C LEU A 341 -19.23 -6.55 22.63
N TYR A 342 -19.76 -7.65 23.17
CA TYR A 342 -21.10 -8.15 22.85
C TYR A 342 -22.22 -7.20 23.30
N ALA A 343 -22.02 -6.46 24.40
CA ALA A 343 -22.94 -5.40 24.80
C ALA A 343 -23.01 -4.29 23.73
N LEU A 344 -21.90 -4.05 23.02
CA LEU A 344 -21.78 -3.07 21.93
C LEU A 344 -22.03 -3.66 20.53
N ARG A 345 -22.46 -4.92 20.41
CA ARG A 345 -22.59 -5.63 19.13
C ARG A 345 -23.39 -4.85 18.07
N GLY A 346 -24.49 -4.17 18.46
CA GLY A 346 -25.28 -3.39 17.51
C GLY A 346 -24.49 -2.26 16.84
N LYS A 347 -23.54 -1.64 17.56
CA LYS A 347 -22.63 -0.63 17.01
C LYS A 347 -21.51 -1.29 16.19
N ILE A 348 -20.89 -2.34 16.71
CA ILE A 348 -19.79 -3.04 16.03
C ILE A 348 -20.29 -3.67 14.71
N ASP A 349 -21.45 -4.32 14.71
CA ASP A 349 -22.05 -4.94 13.53
C ASP A 349 -22.45 -3.90 12.46
N SER A 350 -22.71 -2.66 12.88
CA SER A 350 -23.00 -1.54 11.96
C SER A 350 -21.75 -0.96 11.28
N LEU A 351 -20.55 -1.30 11.75
CA LEU A 351 -19.31 -0.87 11.10
C LEU A 351 -19.21 -1.54 9.71
N PRO A 352 -18.99 -0.76 8.63
CA PRO A 352 -18.78 -1.31 7.29
C PRO A 352 -17.64 -2.32 7.20
N GLU A 353 -16.57 -2.10 7.97
CA GLU A 353 -15.40 -2.97 7.98
C GLU A 353 -15.09 -3.44 9.40
N LYS A 354 -15.13 -4.74 9.61
CA LYS A 354 -14.73 -5.38 10.86
C LYS A 354 -14.15 -6.77 10.57
N ASP A 355 -13.39 -7.31 11.52
CA ASP A 355 -12.81 -8.66 11.42
C ASP A 355 -13.31 -9.62 12.51
N ILE A 356 -14.33 -9.20 13.25
CA ILE A 356 -14.96 -9.98 14.32
C ILE A 356 -16.47 -10.09 14.10
N SER A 357 -17.03 -11.26 14.40
CA SER A 357 -18.46 -11.54 14.43
C SER A 357 -18.84 -12.18 15.76
N PHE A 358 -20.08 -11.96 16.20
CA PHE A 358 -20.61 -12.45 17.47
C PHE A 358 -21.50 -13.68 17.28
N TYR A 359 -21.41 -14.62 18.20
CA TYR A 359 -22.36 -15.74 18.33
C TYR A 359 -22.54 -16.13 19.79
N VAL A 360 -23.50 -17.01 20.09
CA VAL A 360 -23.83 -17.43 21.46
C VAL A 360 -23.73 -18.95 21.57
N VAL A 361 -23.04 -19.44 22.60
CA VAL A 361 -22.93 -20.86 22.95
C VAL A 361 -23.33 -21.02 24.41
N ASP A 362 -24.33 -21.86 24.68
CA ASP A 362 -24.85 -22.12 26.05
C ASP A 362 -25.19 -20.85 26.84
N GLY A 363 -25.74 -19.83 26.14
CA GLY A 363 -26.10 -18.53 26.74
C GLY A 363 -24.92 -17.59 26.97
N ARG A 364 -23.68 -17.96 26.58
CA ARG A 364 -22.49 -17.13 26.68
C ARG A 364 -22.12 -16.51 25.32
N PRO A 365 -21.80 -15.21 25.27
CA PRO A 365 -21.34 -14.57 24.04
C PRO A 365 -19.93 -15.05 23.67
N MET A 366 -19.69 -15.22 22.37
CA MET A 366 -18.44 -15.68 21.78
C MET A 366 -18.08 -14.82 20.56
N LEU A 367 -16.79 -14.82 20.19
CA LEU A 367 -16.25 -14.13 19.01
C LEU A 367 -15.72 -15.11 17.96
N ALA A 368 -15.98 -14.83 16.69
CA ALA A 368 -15.40 -15.52 15.55
C ALA A 368 -14.74 -14.51 14.59
N ARG A 369 -13.82 -14.99 13.77
CA ARG A 369 -13.23 -14.20 12.69
C ARG A 369 -14.23 -14.09 11.54
N GLU A 370 -14.43 -12.89 11.04
CA GLU A 370 -15.19 -12.64 9.79
C GLU A 370 -14.33 -12.85 8.54
#